data_AF-A0A6I9Q0V6-F1
#
_entry.id   AF-A0A6I9Q0V6-F1
#
_cell.length_a   1.000
_cell.length_b   1.000
_cell.length_c   1.000
_cell.angle_alpha   90.00
_cell.angle_beta   90.00
_cell.angle_gamma   90.00
#
_symmetry.space_group_name_H-M   'P 1'
#
loop_
_entity.id
_entity.type
_entity.pdbx_description
1 polymer ?
#
loop_
_entity_poly.entity_id
_entity_poly.type
_entity_poly.pdbx_seq_one_letter_code
_entity_poly.pdbx_strand_id
1 'polypeptide(L)'
;MGDRKGEESTKKKKKKKKEEEKKKIDLDRKLSKSERQRFKEEAGMLKGLQHPNIVRFYDSWEGPCKGKKCIVLVTELMTSGTLKTYLKRFKVMKIKVLRSWCRQILKGLHFLHTRAPPIIHRDLKCDNIFITGPTGSVKIGDLGLATLKRASFAKSVIGTPEFMAPEMYEEKYDESVDVYAFGMCMLEMATSEYPYSECQNAAQIYRRVTSWPRFPLVRRYEGEELIEAPALTPSSERLSRYMLPI
;
A
#
# COMPACT_ATOMS: atom_id res chain seq x y z
N MET A 1 44.34 -1.71 -24.30
CA MET A 1 43.17 -0.82 -24.05
C MET A 1 41.90 -1.62 -23.68
N GLY A 2 42.02 -2.79 -23.04
CA GLY A 2 40.95 -3.81 -22.98
C GLY A 2 40.16 -3.96 -21.67
N ASP A 3 40.61 -3.45 -20.53
CA ASP A 3 40.05 -3.88 -19.22
C ASP A 3 39.00 -2.96 -18.59
N ARG A 4 38.77 -1.74 -19.12
CA ARG A 4 37.85 -0.78 -18.49
C ARG A 4 36.36 -1.15 -18.62
N LYS A 5 35.94 -1.86 -19.68
CA LYS A 5 34.52 -2.22 -19.90
C LYS A 5 34.02 -3.34 -18.97
N GLY A 6 34.89 -4.25 -18.53
CA GLY A 6 34.55 -5.35 -17.62
C GLY A 6 34.37 -4.90 -16.16
N GLU A 7 35.18 -3.96 -15.70
CA GLU A 7 35.09 -3.40 -14.35
C GLU A 7 33.90 -2.45 -14.15
N GLU A 8 33.56 -1.66 -15.17
CA GLU A 8 32.43 -0.73 -15.09
C GLU A 8 31.08 -1.46 -15.08
N SER A 9 30.97 -2.57 -15.80
CA SER A 9 29.78 -3.44 -15.82
C SER A 9 29.62 -4.26 -14.53
N THR A 10 30.72 -4.69 -13.90
CA THR A 10 30.69 -5.33 -12.57
C THR A 10 30.44 -4.34 -11.44
N LYS A 11 30.98 -3.11 -11.50
CA LYS A 11 30.66 -2.02 -10.56
C LYS A 11 29.20 -1.58 -10.67
N LYS A 12 28.65 -1.42 -11.88
CA LYS A 12 27.21 -1.16 -12.09
C LYS A 12 26.35 -2.29 -11.52
N LYS A 13 26.69 -3.57 -11.77
CA LYS A 13 25.97 -4.72 -11.18
C LYS A 13 26.04 -4.74 -9.65
N LYS A 14 27.20 -4.44 -9.04
CA LYS A 14 27.35 -4.35 -7.58
C LYS A 14 26.60 -3.16 -6.97
N LYS A 15 26.59 -2.00 -7.64
CA LYS A 15 25.83 -0.80 -7.20
C LYS A 15 24.33 -1.03 -7.31
N LYS A 16 23.85 -1.63 -8.40
CA LYS A 16 22.44 -1.98 -8.60
C LYS A 16 21.92 -2.97 -7.53
N LYS A 17 22.76 -3.93 -7.13
CA LYS A 17 22.45 -4.89 -6.05
C LYS A 17 22.31 -4.25 -4.65
N LYS A 18 22.77 -3.01 -4.45
CA LYS A 18 22.66 -2.27 -3.18
C LYS A 18 21.35 -1.47 -3.04
N GLU A 19 20.58 -1.31 -4.12
CA GLU A 19 19.36 -0.49 -4.16
C GLU A 19 18.09 -1.35 -4.36
N GLU A 20 18.22 -2.67 -4.19
CA GLU A 20 17.14 -3.64 -4.41
C GLU A 20 16.81 -4.39 -3.11
N GLU A 21 15.51 -4.51 -2.83
CA GLU A 21 14.96 -5.39 -1.81
C GLU A 21 14.42 -6.66 -2.45
N LYS A 22 14.64 -7.82 -1.80
CA LYS A 22 14.12 -9.11 -2.26
C LYS A 22 13.19 -9.71 -1.23
N LYS A 23 11.90 -9.73 -1.54
CA LYS A 23 10.86 -10.33 -0.70
C LYS A 23 10.56 -11.74 -1.18
N LYS A 24 10.67 -12.73 -0.28
CA LYS A 24 10.31 -14.13 -0.56
C LYS A 24 8.93 -14.40 0.00
N ILE A 25 8.06 -14.98 -0.82
CA ILE A 25 6.69 -15.32 -0.45
C ILE A 25 6.54 -16.83 -0.61
N ASP A 26 6.37 -17.50 0.53
CA ASP A 26 6.12 -18.93 0.55
C ASP A 26 4.75 -19.21 -0.07
N LEU A 27 4.69 -20.23 -0.92
CA LEU A 27 3.45 -20.68 -1.50
C LEU A 27 2.93 -21.85 -0.66
N ASP A 28 1.79 -21.65 0.00
CA ASP A 28 1.13 -22.69 0.82
C ASP A 28 0.75 -23.92 -0.02
N ARG A 29 0.42 -23.69 -1.29
CA ARG A 29 0.18 -24.73 -2.29
C ARG A 29 0.88 -24.41 -3.60
N LYS A 30 1.09 -25.44 -4.40
CA LYS A 30 1.57 -25.28 -5.77
C LYS A 30 0.51 -24.51 -6.58
N LEU A 31 0.90 -23.38 -7.16
CA LEU A 31 0.05 -22.65 -8.09
C LEU A 31 -0.24 -23.53 -9.31
N SER A 32 -1.49 -23.50 -9.77
CA SER A 32 -1.90 -24.12 -11.03
C SER A 32 -1.23 -23.43 -12.22
N LYS A 33 -1.26 -24.07 -13.40
CA LYS A 33 -0.72 -23.45 -14.61
C LYS A 33 -1.40 -22.10 -14.92
N SER A 34 -2.71 -22.00 -14.70
CA SER A 34 -3.47 -20.76 -14.94
C SER A 34 -3.16 -19.67 -13.92
N GLU A 35 -3.05 -19.99 -12.63
CA GLU A 35 -2.67 -19.04 -11.58
C GLU A 35 -1.26 -18.49 -11.82
N ARG A 36 -0.33 -19.36 -12.22
CA ARG A 36 1.04 -18.97 -12.56
C ARG A 36 1.09 -18.04 -13.78
N GLN A 37 0.27 -18.31 -14.79
CA GLN A 37 0.19 -17.48 -15.98
C GLN A 37 -0.37 -16.08 -15.65
N ARG A 38 -1.47 -16.02 -14.90
CA ARG A 38 -2.04 -14.74 -14.40
C ARG A 38 -1.04 -13.94 -13.57
N PHE A 39 -0.33 -14.60 -12.65
CA PHE A 39 0.72 -13.95 -11.88
C PHE A 39 1.81 -13.35 -12.77
N LYS A 40 2.27 -14.07 -13.79
CA LYS A 40 3.30 -13.57 -14.72
C LYS A 40 2.83 -12.35 -15.51
N GLU A 41 1.59 -12.37 -15.99
CA GLU A 41 0.98 -11.25 -16.71
C GLU A 41 0.88 -10.01 -15.81
N GLU A 42 0.33 -10.16 -14.61
CA GLU A 42 0.21 -9.08 -13.64
C GLU A 42 1.59 -8.55 -13.19
N ALA A 43 2.54 -9.43 -12.87
CA ALA A 43 3.91 -9.02 -12.54
C ALA A 43 4.57 -8.29 -13.72
N GLY A 44 4.30 -8.70 -14.96
CA GLY A 44 4.72 -7.99 -16.16
C GLY A 44 4.18 -6.56 -16.22
N MET A 45 2.90 -6.36 -15.92
CA MET A 45 2.30 -5.03 -15.83
C MET A 45 2.96 -4.19 -14.72
N LEU A 46 3.21 -4.76 -13.54
CA LEU A 46 3.87 -4.07 -12.43
C LEU A 46 5.28 -3.59 -12.78
N LYS A 47 6.04 -4.33 -13.62
CA LYS A 47 7.37 -3.90 -14.08
C LYS A 47 7.34 -2.61 -14.90
N GLY A 48 6.22 -2.30 -15.56
CA GLY A 48 6.05 -1.09 -16.33
C GLY A 48 5.77 0.16 -15.48
N LEU A 49 5.38 -0.03 -14.22
CA LEU A 49 4.97 1.08 -13.35
C LEU A 49 6.17 1.93 -12.92
N GLN A 50 6.11 3.22 -13.23
CA GLN A 50 7.08 4.22 -12.83
C GLN A 50 6.35 5.49 -12.41
N HIS A 51 6.41 5.79 -11.12
CA HIS A 51 5.81 6.97 -10.53
C HIS A 51 6.56 7.34 -9.25
N PRO A 52 6.80 8.64 -8.95
CA PRO A 52 7.56 9.06 -7.77
C PRO A 52 6.97 8.57 -6.44
N ASN A 53 5.66 8.31 -6.38
CA ASN A 53 4.96 7.83 -5.19
C ASN A 53 4.61 6.34 -5.23
N ILE A 54 5.21 5.56 -6.14
CA ILE A 54 5.07 4.09 -6.19
C ILE A 54 6.47 3.48 -6.07
N VAL A 55 6.62 2.48 -5.19
CA VAL A 55 7.87 1.72 -5.05
C VAL A 55 8.12 0.98 -6.36
N ARG A 56 9.33 1.15 -6.93
CA ARG A 56 9.66 0.56 -8.22
C ARG A 56 9.71 -0.97 -8.10
N PHE A 57 8.92 -1.66 -8.92
CA PHE A 57 8.96 -3.12 -9.05
C PHE A 57 9.90 -3.53 -10.19
N TYR A 58 11.02 -4.17 -9.87
CA TYR A 58 12.03 -4.52 -10.87
C TYR A 58 11.78 -5.87 -11.53
N ASP A 59 11.56 -6.92 -10.73
CA ASP A 59 11.45 -8.28 -11.24
C ASP A 59 10.71 -9.22 -10.29
N SER A 60 10.30 -10.38 -10.81
CA SER A 60 9.87 -11.52 -10.02
C SER A 60 10.19 -12.84 -10.69
N TRP A 61 10.51 -13.85 -9.90
CA TRP A 61 10.68 -15.22 -10.38
C TRP A 61 10.31 -16.22 -9.28
N GLU A 62 10.09 -17.47 -9.67
CA GLU A 62 9.97 -18.56 -8.71
C GLU A 62 11.34 -19.05 -8.27
N GLY A 63 11.50 -19.22 -6.96
CA GLY A 63 12.70 -19.76 -6.36
C GLY A 63 12.40 -20.84 -5.33
N PRO A 64 13.43 -21.58 -4.87
CA PRO A 64 13.31 -22.41 -3.69
C PRO A 64 13.41 -21.57 -2.41
N CYS A 65 12.53 -21.84 -1.43
CA CYS A 65 12.61 -21.34 -0.06
C CYS A 65 12.36 -22.50 0.91
N LYS A 66 13.36 -22.85 1.74
CA LYS A 66 13.24 -23.91 2.77
C LYS A 66 12.66 -25.23 2.23
N GLY A 67 13.07 -25.65 1.03
CA GLY A 67 12.59 -26.87 0.38
C GLY A 67 11.20 -26.77 -0.28
N LYS A 68 10.51 -25.63 -0.18
CA LYS A 68 9.24 -25.33 -0.86
C LYS A 68 9.45 -24.36 -2.03
N LYS A 69 8.47 -24.28 -2.93
CA LYS A 69 8.46 -23.24 -3.96
C LYS A 69 8.01 -21.92 -3.35
N CYS A 70 8.71 -20.84 -3.69
CA CYS A 70 8.35 -19.48 -3.33
C CYS A 70 8.36 -18.59 -4.57
N ILE A 71 7.74 -17.42 -4.44
CA ILE A 71 7.92 -16.32 -5.38
C ILE A 71 8.85 -15.31 -4.75
N VAL A 72 9.86 -14.91 -5.49
CA VAL A 72 10.77 -13.83 -5.14
C VAL A 72 10.31 -12.59 -5.89
N LEU A 73 10.02 -11.53 -5.17
CA LEU A 73 9.74 -10.20 -5.71
C LEU A 73 10.97 -9.30 -5.47
N VAL A 74 11.33 -8.51 -6.47
CA VAL A 74 12.44 -7.55 -6.40
C VAL A 74 11.90 -6.14 -6.59
N THR A 75 12.14 -5.30 -5.61
CA THR A 75 11.67 -3.91 -5.57
C THR A 75 12.80 -2.96 -5.23
N GLU A 76 12.57 -1.65 -5.40
CA GLU A 76 13.41 -0.61 -4.81
C GLU A 76 13.49 -0.78 -3.29
N LEU A 77 14.72 -0.67 -2.76
CA LEU A 77 14.98 -0.73 -1.32
C LEU A 77 14.61 0.58 -0.64
N MET A 78 13.69 0.51 0.31
CA MET A 78 13.24 1.68 1.08
C MET A 78 13.91 1.75 2.45
N THR A 79 15.07 2.41 2.52
CA THR A 79 15.97 2.38 3.70
C THR A 79 15.45 3.15 4.92
N SER A 80 14.54 4.11 4.75
CA SER A 80 13.99 4.90 5.87
C SER A 80 12.78 4.25 6.53
N GLY A 81 12.41 3.03 6.11
CA GLY A 81 11.32 2.27 6.70
C GLY A 81 9.94 2.74 6.25
N THR A 82 8.93 2.30 7.01
CA THR A 82 7.51 2.51 6.69
C THR A 82 6.93 3.68 7.48
N LEU A 83 5.83 4.23 6.97
CA LEU A 83 5.02 5.22 7.67
C LEU A 83 4.57 4.69 9.04
N LYS A 84 4.24 3.40 9.14
CA LYS A 84 3.92 2.75 10.42
C LYS A 84 5.07 2.86 11.42
N THR A 85 6.30 2.53 11.00
CA THR A 85 7.47 2.63 11.88
C THR A 85 7.78 4.08 12.28
N TYR A 86 7.53 5.02 11.37
CA TYR A 86 7.66 6.45 11.66
C TYR A 86 6.65 6.90 12.73
N LEU A 87 5.37 6.57 12.59
CA LEU A 87 4.31 6.96 13.55
C LEU A 87 4.53 6.35 14.94
N LYS A 88 5.06 5.11 15.01
CA LYS A 88 5.47 4.50 16.29
C LYS A 88 6.60 5.28 16.98
N ARG A 89 7.53 5.84 16.20
CA ARG A 89 8.71 6.55 16.72
C ARG A 89 8.41 8.02 17.04
N PHE A 90 7.59 8.68 16.25
CA PHE A 90 7.29 10.11 16.36
C PHE A 90 5.81 10.32 16.64
N LYS A 91 5.48 10.67 17.89
CA LYS A 91 4.09 10.80 18.37
C LYS A 91 3.33 12.02 17.83
N VAL A 92 4.01 13.00 17.25
CA VAL A 92 3.36 14.21 16.72
C VAL A 92 3.91 14.51 15.35
N MET A 93 3.04 14.45 14.34
CA MET A 93 3.36 14.84 12.98
C MET A 93 3.07 16.32 12.74
N LYS A 94 4.01 17.03 12.12
CA LYS A 94 3.75 18.42 11.69
C LYS A 94 2.68 18.42 10.59
N ILE A 95 1.68 19.28 10.70
CA ILE A 95 0.55 19.37 9.74
C ILE A 95 1.01 19.53 8.28
N LYS A 96 2.12 20.25 8.04
CA LYS A 96 2.71 20.41 6.71
C LYS A 96 3.20 19.08 6.12
N VAL A 97 3.77 18.20 6.95
CA VAL A 97 4.22 16.87 6.54
C VAL A 97 3.02 15.97 6.26
N LEU A 98 2.03 15.95 7.15
CA LEU A 98 0.77 15.22 6.97
C LEU A 98 0.12 15.55 5.63
N ARG A 99 -0.12 16.84 5.36
CA ARG A 99 -0.73 17.30 4.11
C ARG A 99 0.09 16.89 2.88
N SER A 100 1.42 17.00 2.98
CA SER A 100 2.32 16.61 1.89
C SER A 100 2.24 15.11 1.60
N TRP A 101 2.27 14.27 2.64
CA TRP A 101 2.22 12.82 2.49
C TRP A 101 0.84 12.34 2.02
N CYS A 102 -0.26 12.90 2.53
CA CYS A 102 -1.60 12.59 2.03
C CYS A 102 -1.70 12.83 0.51
N ARG A 103 -1.30 14.02 0.04
CA ARG A 103 -1.30 14.35 -1.39
C ARG A 103 -0.44 13.40 -2.22
N GLN A 104 0.71 12.99 -1.69
CA GLN A 104 1.61 12.05 -2.38
C GLN A 104 1.02 10.64 -2.48
N ILE A 105 0.36 10.15 -1.41
CA ILE A 105 -0.35 8.87 -1.43
C ILE A 105 -1.48 8.92 -2.47
N LEU A 106 -2.26 9.99 -2.48
CA LEU A 106 -3.35 10.19 -3.45
C LEU A 106 -2.86 10.26 -4.90
N LYS A 107 -1.72 10.93 -5.16
CA LYS A 107 -1.06 10.89 -6.48
C LYS A 107 -0.66 9.47 -6.88
N GLY A 108 -0.14 8.67 -5.94
CA GLY A 108 0.17 7.26 -6.16
C GLY A 108 -1.07 6.43 -6.50
N LEU A 109 -2.14 6.56 -5.72
CA LEU A 109 -3.40 5.85 -5.96
C LEU A 109 -4.03 6.24 -7.29
N HIS A 110 -4.13 7.54 -7.58
CA HIS A 110 -4.63 8.01 -8.86
C HIS A 110 -3.85 7.44 -10.05
N PHE A 111 -2.52 7.38 -9.95
CA PHE A 111 -1.69 6.75 -10.98
C PHE A 111 -2.04 5.27 -11.20
N LEU A 112 -2.29 4.50 -10.12
CA LEU A 112 -2.67 3.09 -10.21
C LEU A 112 -4.07 2.89 -10.79
N HIS A 113 -5.04 3.67 -10.30
CA HIS A 113 -6.45 3.56 -10.70
C HIS A 113 -6.69 4.01 -12.15
N THR A 114 -5.86 4.89 -12.68
CA THR A 114 -5.91 5.33 -14.09
C THR A 114 -5.17 4.41 -15.08
N ARG A 115 -4.63 3.27 -14.63
CA ARG A 115 -4.06 2.27 -15.56
C ARG A 115 -5.18 1.59 -16.36
N ALA A 116 -4.80 0.95 -17.47
CA ALA A 116 -5.70 0.16 -18.30
C ALA A 116 -5.19 -1.30 -18.36
N PRO A 117 -5.79 -2.24 -17.63
CA PRO A 117 -6.90 -2.06 -16.67
C PRO A 117 -6.48 -1.35 -15.37
N PRO A 118 -7.44 -0.79 -14.59
CA PRO A 118 -7.15 -0.19 -13.28
C PRO A 118 -6.46 -1.16 -12.33
N ILE A 119 -5.47 -0.67 -11.58
CA ILE A 119 -4.74 -1.45 -10.58
C ILE A 119 -5.25 -1.08 -9.20
N ILE A 120 -5.91 -2.01 -8.52
CA ILE A 120 -6.37 -1.85 -7.12
C ILE A 120 -5.30 -2.40 -6.18
N HIS A 121 -4.88 -1.63 -5.19
CA HIS A 121 -3.85 -2.00 -4.22
C HIS A 121 -4.34 -3.07 -3.24
N ARG A 122 -5.58 -2.99 -2.72
CA ARG A 122 -6.28 -3.98 -1.88
C ARG A 122 -5.73 -4.23 -0.47
N ASP A 123 -4.52 -3.78 -0.18
CA ASP A 123 -3.90 -3.90 1.14
C ASP A 123 -3.22 -2.59 1.55
N LEU A 124 -3.81 -1.45 1.21
CA LEU A 124 -3.21 -0.15 1.52
C LEU A 124 -3.28 0.07 3.04
N LYS A 125 -2.13 0.39 3.64
CA LYS A 125 -1.98 0.66 5.07
C LYS A 125 -0.65 1.35 5.32
N CYS A 126 -0.46 1.93 6.51
CA CYS A 126 0.79 2.59 6.88
C CYS A 126 2.02 1.66 6.84
N ASP A 127 1.86 0.35 6.98
CA ASP A 127 2.94 -0.63 6.80
C ASP A 127 3.39 -0.78 5.35
N ASN A 128 2.50 -0.52 4.39
CA ASN A 128 2.77 -0.64 2.95
C ASN A 128 3.09 0.71 2.29
N ILE A 129 3.21 1.78 3.10
CA ILE A 129 3.63 3.11 2.66
C ILE A 129 5.02 3.35 3.22
N PHE A 130 5.99 3.59 2.34
CA PHE A 130 7.38 3.79 2.69
C PHE A 130 7.75 5.26 2.66
N ILE A 131 8.62 5.69 3.56
CA ILE A 131 9.17 7.04 3.59
C ILE A 131 10.57 7.05 2.98
N THR A 132 10.97 8.15 2.34
CA THR A 132 12.35 8.36 1.90
C THR A 132 13.19 9.14 2.92
N GLY A 133 12.55 9.63 3.98
CA GLY A 133 13.16 10.37 5.09
C GLY A 133 12.09 11.13 5.90
N PRO A 134 12.44 11.72 7.06
CA PRO A 134 11.48 12.36 7.96
C PRO A 134 10.69 13.55 7.36
N THR A 135 11.28 14.24 6.38
CA THR A 135 10.65 15.33 5.62
C THR A 135 10.59 15.02 4.13
N GLY A 136 10.86 13.77 3.76
CA GLY A 136 10.98 13.32 2.38
C GLY A 136 9.63 13.01 1.74
N SER A 137 9.70 12.26 0.64
CA SER A 137 8.55 11.73 -0.07
C SER A 137 8.04 10.41 0.52
N VAL A 138 6.81 10.04 0.18
CA VAL A 138 6.24 8.73 0.45
C VAL A 138 6.04 7.93 -0.84
N LYS A 139 6.18 6.62 -0.74
CA LYS A 139 5.95 5.67 -1.84
C LYS A 139 5.06 4.52 -1.39
N ILE A 140 4.05 4.19 -2.18
CA ILE A 140 3.19 3.01 -1.97
C ILE A 140 3.92 1.76 -2.48
N GLY A 141 4.05 0.74 -1.64
CA GLY A 141 4.75 -0.51 -1.97
C GLY A 141 3.83 -1.73 -1.93
N ASP A 142 4.41 -2.94 -1.94
CA ASP A 142 3.69 -4.22 -1.78
C ASP A 142 2.57 -4.55 -2.80
N LEU A 143 2.52 -3.85 -3.94
CA LEU A 143 1.61 -4.15 -5.06
C LEU A 143 1.70 -5.61 -5.56
N GLY A 144 2.90 -6.21 -5.54
CA GLY A 144 3.10 -7.59 -5.99
C GLY A 144 2.44 -8.66 -5.09
N LEU A 145 2.10 -8.31 -3.85
CA LEU A 145 1.32 -9.17 -2.96
C LEU A 145 -0.17 -9.14 -3.29
N ALA A 146 -0.69 -8.00 -3.76
CA ALA A 146 -2.09 -7.84 -4.13
C ALA A 146 -2.48 -8.80 -5.28
N THR A 147 -1.60 -8.91 -6.27
CA THR A 147 -1.70 -9.88 -7.38
C THR A 147 -1.78 -11.32 -6.88
N LEU A 148 -0.92 -11.71 -5.94
CA LEU A 148 -0.92 -13.08 -5.40
C LEU A 148 -2.16 -13.38 -4.57
N LYS A 149 -2.60 -12.42 -3.76
CA LYS A 149 -3.84 -12.48 -2.99
C LYS A 149 -5.08 -12.61 -3.91
N ARG A 150 -5.06 -11.98 -5.09
CA ARG A 150 -6.08 -12.14 -6.12
C ARG A 150 -6.08 -13.54 -6.72
N ALA A 151 -4.89 -14.06 -7.06
CA ALA A 151 -4.75 -15.36 -7.70
C ALA A 151 -5.08 -16.53 -6.76
N SER A 152 -4.86 -16.37 -5.45
CA SER A 152 -5.06 -17.45 -4.49
C SER A 152 -6.52 -17.72 -4.15
N PHE A 153 -7.45 -16.78 -4.39
CA PHE A 153 -8.93 -16.86 -4.24
C PHE A 153 -9.41 -17.81 -3.12
N ALA A 154 -8.66 -17.90 -2.04
CA ALA A 154 -9.00 -18.69 -0.88
C ALA A 154 -9.64 -17.73 0.10
N LYS A 155 -10.80 -18.13 0.60
CA LYS A 155 -11.73 -17.46 1.52
C LYS A 155 -11.12 -16.97 2.87
N SER A 156 -9.80 -16.85 2.96
CA SER A 156 -9.11 -16.14 4.04
C SER A 156 -9.34 -14.65 3.89
N VAL A 157 -9.63 -13.96 4.99
CA VAL A 157 -9.72 -12.50 5.07
C VAL A 157 -8.47 -11.88 4.43
N ILE A 158 -8.59 -11.35 3.22
CA ILE A 158 -7.49 -10.68 2.52
C ILE A 158 -7.40 -9.26 3.06
N GLY A 159 -6.27 -8.92 3.68
CA GLY A 159 -5.99 -7.56 4.14
C GLY A 159 -5.82 -7.45 5.64
N THR A 160 -5.77 -6.22 6.13
CA THR A 160 -5.70 -5.89 7.56
C THR A 160 -7.05 -5.25 7.94
N PRO A 161 -7.89 -5.92 8.76
CA PRO A 161 -9.30 -5.53 9.00
C PRO A 161 -9.51 -4.04 9.31
N GLU A 162 -8.58 -3.43 10.02
CA GLU A 162 -8.56 -2.03 10.42
C GLU A 162 -8.56 -1.05 9.24
N PHE A 163 -8.11 -1.49 8.07
CA PHE A 163 -8.02 -0.70 6.83
C PHE A 163 -8.99 -1.19 5.74
N MET A 164 -9.75 -2.26 6.00
CA MET A 164 -10.64 -2.86 5.00
C MET A 164 -11.98 -2.14 4.94
N ALA A 165 -12.37 -1.75 3.73
CA ALA A 165 -13.70 -1.23 3.46
C ALA A 165 -14.78 -2.31 3.67
N PRO A 166 -16.01 -1.97 4.09
CA PRO A 166 -17.08 -2.95 4.31
C PRO A 166 -17.40 -3.78 3.05
N GLU A 167 -17.32 -3.19 1.86
CA GLU A 167 -17.55 -3.86 0.58
C GLU A 167 -16.46 -4.87 0.20
N MET A 168 -15.28 -4.84 0.85
CA MET A 168 -14.24 -5.87 0.65
C MET A 168 -14.68 -7.25 1.16
N TYR A 169 -15.72 -7.31 1.99
CA TYR A 169 -16.34 -8.55 2.44
C TYR A 169 -17.40 -9.07 1.45
N GLU A 170 -17.75 -8.28 0.45
CA GLU A 170 -18.64 -8.67 -0.66
C GLU A 170 -17.81 -9.24 -1.83
N GLU A 171 -18.46 -9.96 -2.75
CA GLU A 171 -17.76 -10.53 -3.92
C GLU A 171 -17.32 -9.47 -4.95
N LYS A 172 -17.92 -8.27 -4.89
CA LYS A 172 -17.71 -7.19 -5.85
C LYS A 172 -17.25 -5.93 -5.14
N TYR A 173 -16.08 -5.44 -5.53
CA TYR A 173 -15.52 -4.17 -5.09
C TYR A 173 -14.68 -3.56 -6.21
N ASP A 174 -14.49 -2.25 -6.15
CA ASP A 174 -13.72 -1.47 -7.12
C ASP A 174 -12.56 -0.73 -6.43
N GLU A 175 -11.97 0.26 -7.09
CA GLU A 175 -10.87 1.07 -6.56
C GLU A 175 -11.22 1.89 -5.31
N SER A 176 -12.50 2.08 -4.96
CA SER A 176 -12.95 2.83 -3.77
C SER A 176 -12.40 2.25 -2.47
N VAL A 177 -12.10 0.96 -2.45
CA VAL A 177 -11.56 0.27 -1.26
C VAL A 177 -10.19 0.83 -0.86
N ASP A 178 -9.39 1.28 -1.83
CA ASP A 178 -8.11 1.93 -1.56
C ASP A 178 -8.30 3.35 -1.02
N VAL A 179 -9.40 4.03 -1.40
CA VAL A 179 -9.77 5.36 -0.89
C VAL A 179 -10.21 5.27 0.58
N TYR A 180 -10.99 4.24 0.93
CA TYR A 180 -11.32 3.95 2.33
C TYR A 180 -10.05 3.67 3.15
N ALA A 181 -9.19 2.79 2.65
CA ALA A 181 -7.93 2.44 3.30
C ALA A 181 -7.00 3.67 3.45
N PHE A 182 -7.01 4.59 2.48
CA PHE A 182 -6.33 5.88 2.58
C PHE A 182 -6.90 6.74 3.71
N GLY A 183 -8.23 6.79 3.87
CA GLY A 183 -8.89 7.47 4.99
C GLY A 183 -8.39 6.95 6.35
N MET A 184 -8.23 5.64 6.48
CA MET A 184 -7.67 5.03 7.70
C MET A 184 -6.18 5.36 7.92
N CYS A 185 -5.38 5.43 6.85
CA CYS A 185 -4.00 5.90 6.94
C CYS A 185 -3.91 7.37 7.37
N MET A 186 -4.80 8.22 6.82
CA MET A 186 -4.89 9.63 7.21
C MET A 186 -5.28 9.78 8.68
N LEU A 187 -6.25 8.99 9.15
CA LEU A 187 -6.64 8.97 10.56
C LEU A 187 -5.45 8.60 11.44
N GLU A 188 -4.74 7.51 11.14
CA GLU A 188 -3.56 7.09 11.90
C GLU A 188 -2.45 8.16 11.92
N MET A 189 -2.23 8.85 10.79
CA MET A 189 -1.27 9.97 10.72
C MET A 189 -1.69 11.18 11.57
N ALA A 190 -2.98 11.48 11.61
CA ALA A 190 -3.52 12.65 12.32
C ALA A 190 -3.55 12.44 13.85
N THR A 191 -3.91 11.23 14.29
CA THR A 191 -4.07 10.91 15.71
C THR A 191 -2.81 10.30 16.32
N SER A 192 -1.92 9.73 15.50
CA SER A 192 -0.83 8.85 15.95
C SER A 192 -1.33 7.64 16.76
N GLU A 193 -2.61 7.29 16.61
CA GLU A 193 -3.28 6.15 17.21
C GLU A 193 -3.68 5.15 16.12
N TYR A 194 -3.51 3.86 16.40
CA TYR A 194 -3.87 2.83 15.44
C TYR A 194 -5.39 2.71 15.31
N PRO A 195 -5.96 2.64 14.09
CA PRO A 195 -7.40 2.54 13.90
C PRO A 195 -7.98 1.34 14.65
N TYR A 196 -9.11 1.55 15.32
CA TYR A 196 -9.82 0.51 16.10
C TYR A 196 -8.99 -0.14 17.20
N SER A 197 -8.01 0.56 17.78
CA SER A 197 -7.18 0.03 18.88
C SER A 197 -7.99 -0.42 20.12
N GLU A 198 -9.23 0.04 20.25
CA GLU A 198 -10.18 -0.36 21.28
C GLU A 198 -10.90 -1.70 20.99
N CYS A 199 -10.76 -2.27 19.79
CA CYS A 199 -11.28 -3.59 19.42
C CYS A 199 -10.30 -4.70 19.83
N GLN A 200 -10.82 -5.81 20.34
CA GLN A 200 -10.03 -6.97 20.77
C GLN A 200 -9.76 -7.97 19.63
N ASN A 201 -10.58 -7.97 18.58
CA ASN A 201 -10.45 -8.90 17.46
C ASN A 201 -11.10 -8.37 16.17
N ALA A 202 -10.77 -9.02 15.05
CA ALA A 202 -11.28 -8.67 13.72
C ALA A 202 -12.82 -8.70 13.61
N ALA A 203 -13.50 -9.57 14.35
CA ALA A 203 -14.96 -9.64 14.34
C ALA A 203 -15.61 -8.41 14.98
N GLN A 204 -14.99 -7.82 16.00
CA GLN A 204 -15.44 -6.54 16.58
C GLN A 204 -15.24 -5.38 15.59
N ILE A 205 -14.11 -5.34 14.90
CA ILE A 205 -13.83 -4.35 13.84
C ILE A 205 -14.88 -4.46 12.74
N TYR A 206 -15.10 -5.67 12.21
CA TYR A 206 -16.12 -5.93 11.19
C TYR A 206 -17.51 -5.43 11.60
N ARG A 207 -17.94 -5.73 12.83
CA ARG A 207 -19.23 -5.24 13.35
C ARG A 207 -19.30 -3.71 13.38
N ARG A 208 -18.22 -3.03 13.83
CA ARG A 208 -18.18 -1.56 13.80
C ARG A 208 -18.26 -1.01 12.38
N VAL A 209 -17.41 -1.51 11.48
CA VAL A 209 -17.31 -1.04 10.09
C VAL A 209 -18.64 -1.23 9.35
N THR A 210 -19.31 -2.37 9.53
CA THR A 210 -20.61 -2.66 8.87
C THR A 210 -21.81 -1.98 9.51
N SER A 211 -21.72 -1.60 10.79
CA SER A 211 -22.76 -0.81 11.46
C SER A 211 -22.73 0.68 11.11
N TRP A 212 -21.66 1.15 10.46
CA TRP A 212 -21.52 2.55 10.07
C TRP A 212 -22.48 2.89 8.93
N PRO A 213 -23.21 4.03 8.97
CA PRO A 213 -23.96 4.47 7.80
C PRO A 213 -23.02 4.57 6.60
N ARG A 214 -23.38 3.98 5.46
CA ARG A 214 -22.61 4.14 4.20
C ARG A 214 -22.61 5.62 3.80
N PHE A 215 -21.63 6.39 4.27
CA PHE A 215 -21.40 7.73 3.75
C PHE A 215 -20.83 7.60 2.34
N PRO A 216 -21.29 8.39 1.36
CA PRO A 216 -20.65 8.44 0.06
C PRO A 216 -19.25 9.04 0.25
N LEU A 217 -18.24 8.17 0.33
CA LEU A 217 -16.84 8.56 0.21
C LEU A 217 -16.67 9.22 -1.16
N VAL A 218 -16.44 10.55 -1.13
CA VAL A 218 -15.96 11.43 -2.20
C VAL A 218 -16.05 10.83 -3.61
N ARG A 219 -17.17 11.08 -4.30
CA ARG A 219 -17.38 10.62 -5.69
C ARG A 219 -16.64 11.44 -6.76
N ARG A 220 -15.89 12.49 -6.40
CA ARG A 220 -15.29 13.37 -7.40
C ARG A 220 -13.98 14.02 -6.92
N TYR A 221 -12.88 13.66 -7.56
CA TYR A 221 -11.60 14.38 -7.51
C TYR A 221 -11.60 15.36 -8.68
N GLU A 222 -12.03 16.60 -8.46
CA GLU A 222 -11.91 17.70 -9.43
C GLU A 222 -11.06 18.81 -8.81
N GLY A 223 -9.90 19.09 -9.40
CA GLY A 223 -9.08 20.25 -9.05
C GLY A 223 -8.25 20.10 -7.77
N GLU A 224 -7.21 20.92 -7.64
CA GLU A 224 -6.11 20.82 -6.68
C GLU A 224 -6.44 21.04 -5.19
N GLU A 225 -7.70 20.97 -4.78
CA GLU A 225 -8.14 21.18 -3.39
C GLU A 225 -8.69 19.90 -2.76
N LEU A 226 -8.15 19.57 -1.59
CA LEU A 226 -8.65 18.48 -0.75
C LEU A 226 -9.95 18.95 -0.10
N ILE A 227 -11.06 18.91 -0.85
CA ILE A 227 -12.38 19.24 -0.32
C ILE A 227 -12.77 18.11 0.65
N GLU A 228 -12.71 18.44 1.94
CA GLU A 228 -13.26 17.72 3.10
C GLU A 228 -12.97 16.20 3.18
N ALA A 229 -12.06 15.83 4.10
CA ALA A 229 -11.98 14.45 4.55
C ALA A 229 -13.33 14.03 5.17
N PRO A 230 -13.86 12.83 4.87
CA PRO A 230 -15.12 12.39 5.44
C PRO A 230 -15.03 12.43 6.97
N ALA A 231 -16.07 12.95 7.61
CA ALA A 231 -16.24 12.93 9.05
C ALA A 231 -16.29 11.47 9.56
N LEU A 232 -15.12 10.88 9.80
CA LEU A 232 -14.96 9.67 10.59
C LEU A 232 -15.24 10.05 12.04
N THR A 233 -16.49 10.12 12.49
CA THR A 233 -16.72 10.24 13.93
C THR A 233 -16.42 8.89 14.61
N PRO A 234 -15.80 8.89 15.78
CA PRO A 234 -16.34 8.07 16.85
C PRO A 234 -16.61 8.99 18.04
N SER A 235 -17.87 8.99 18.50
CA SER A 235 -18.38 9.59 19.74
C SER A 235 -17.57 10.76 20.34
N SER A 236 -18.12 11.96 20.12
CA SER A 236 -18.01 13.18 20.93
C SER A 236 -16.61 13.72 21.30
N GLU A 237 -16.30 14.90 20.76
CA GLU A 237 -15.33 15.92 21.25
C GLU A 237 -13.87 15.95 20.75
N ARG A 238 -13.37 15.05 19.90
CA ARG A 238 -11.95 15.14 19.48
C ARG A 238 -11.67 15.58 18.04
N LEU A 239 -12.63 15.54 17.13
CA LEU A 239 -12.39 15.87 15.72
C LEU A 239 -12.79 17.29 15.30
N SER A 240 -13.63 17.98 16.09
CA SER A 240 -14.00 19.38 15.84
C SER A 240 -12.85 20.37 16.01
N ARG A 241 -11.67 19.94 16.51
CA ARG A 241 -10.48 20.79 16.64
C ARG A 241 -9.56 20.80 15.41
N TYR A 242 -9.71 19.86 14.48
CA TYR A 242 -8.79 19.72 13.33
C TYR A 242 -9.41 20.12 11.99
N MET A 243 -10.67 20.54 11.98
CA MET A 243 -11.35 21.12 10.82
C MET A 243 -11.58 22.61 11.05
N LEU A 244 -10.49 23.38 11.10
CA LEU A 244 -10.58 24.82 10.84
C LEU A 244 -10.61 25.03 9.32
N PRO A 245 -11.37 26.04 8.85
CA PRO A 245 -11.57 26.30 7.43
C PRO A 245 -10.22 26.59 6.76
N ILE A 246 -10.01 25.97 5.60
CA ILE A 246 -9.02 26.41 4.61
C ILE A 246 -9.69 27.51 3.81
#